data_AF-A0A564Z5A2-F1
#
_entry.id   AF-A0A564Z5A2-F1
#
_cell.length_a   1.000
_cell.length_b   1.000
_cell.length_c   1.000
_cell.angle_alpha   90.00
_cell.angle_beta   90.00
_cell.angle_gamma   90.00
#
_symmetry.space_group_name_H-M   'P 1'
#
loop_
_entity.id
_entity.type
_entity.pdbx_description
1 polymer ?
#
loop_
_entity_poly.entity_id
_entity_poly.type
_entity_poly.pdbx_seq_one_letter_code
_entity_poly.pdbx_strand_id
1 'polypeptide(L)'
;MASAGSVSSLDDFSNDDSWETELEIALLRNADLAEVKSICQLRPVPSRLRRDLWRLCLRIESTSVGMSNFTDIYDLQCQEQLHSECNKAAAEVLSRLSQMDSSETDLVEEPPTAFHLSSVFESVLTHFSQTYSIPFVPGNGWIQLLSTLYIVLRPTDREDLYLYFISVYHRFIASGTKGSLHACNAFRLLLQYHEPELCNFLDSHKLGPEMYAKTWFDSLFANHLSNDALPAMWDIYFLLGEPHFGMLVALILLVNAKDNLMQKEKTIGREVTEETFSLGDSDDDEAGDSESFVLPKSREHRQSNIE
;
A
#
# COMPACT_ATOMS: atom_id res chain seq x y z
N MET A 1 -64.98 -9.67 -5.67
CA MET A 1 -64.53 -10.92 -6.32
C MET A 1 -63.07 -10.71 -6.66
N ALA A 2 -62.23 -11.60 -6.14
CA ALA A 2 -60.78 -11.52 -6.16
C ALA A 2 -60.20 -11.81 -7.56
N SER A 3 -59.08 -11.18 -7.88
CA SER A 3 -57.94 -11.86 -8.50
C SER A 3 -56.68 -11.03 -8.25
N ALA A 4 -55.92 -11.44 -7.24
CA ALA A 4 -54.57 -10.98 -7.00
C ALA A 4 -53.64 -11.67 -8.01
N GLY A 5 -53.02 -10.89 -8.89
CA GLY A 5 -51.88 -11.31 -9.68
C GLY A 5 -50.60 -11.00 -8.92
N SER A 6 -50.26 -11.83 -7.94
CA SER A 6 -48.93 -11.87 -7.32
C SER A 6 -48.00 -12.60 -8.30
N VAL A 7 -47.27 -11.83 -9.12
CA VAL A 7 -46.16 -12.36 -9.91
C VAL A 7 -44.88 -12.13 -9.12
N SER A 8 -44.29 -13.27 -8.76
CA SER A 8 -42.96 -13.51 -8.18
C SER A 8 -41.96 -12.35 -8.35
N SER A 9 -41.55 -11.78 -7.22
CA SER A 9 -40.31 -11.01 -7.09
C SER A 9 -39.25 -11.78 -6.29
N LEU A 10 -39.29 -13.11 -6.36
CA LEU A 10 -38.48 -14.00 -5.50
C LEU A 10 -37.39 -14.77 -6.23
N ASP A 11 -37.22 -14.58 -7.54
CA ASP A 11 -36.30 -15.39 -8.35
C ASP A 11 -34.98 -14.70 -8.75
N ASP A 12 -34.73 -13.45 -8.32
CA ASP A 12 -33.51 -12.70 -8.72
C ASP A 12 -32.30 -12.92 -7.79
N PHE A 13 -32.44 -13.75 -6.74
CA PHE A 13 -31.37 -14.05 -5.78
C PHE A 13 -30.66 -15.39 -6.01
N SER A 14 -31.00 -16.15 -7.05
CA SER A 14 -30.53 -17.55 -7.17
C SER A 14 -29.29 -17.77 -8.03
N ASN A 15 -28.85 -16.78 -8.81
CA ASN A 15 -27.78 -16.99 -9.81
C ASN A 15 -26.43 -16.37 -9.42
N ASP A 16 -26.40 -15.37 -8.54
CA ASP A 16 -25.17 -14.65 -8.17
C ASP A 16 -24.33 -15.39 -7.09
N ASP A 17 -24.95 -16.24 -6.27
CA ASP A 17 -24.24 -17.03 -5.24
C ASP A 17 -23.73 -18.39 -5.76
N SER A 18 -24.07 -18.77 -7.00
CA SER A 18 -23.68 -20.06 -7.58
C SER A 18 -22.16 -20.18 -7.70
N TRP A 19 -21.47 -19.13 -8.14
CA TRP A 19 -20.01 -19.15 -8.28
C TRP A 19 -19.29 -19.11 -6.93
N GLU A 20 -19.88 -18.47 -5.90
CA GLU A 20 -19.32 -18.49 -4.55
C GLU A 20 -19.34 -19.89 -3.96
N THR A 21 -20.43 -20.62 -4.19
CA THR A 21 -20.58 -22.01 -3.77
C THR A 21 -19.59 -22.90 -4.50
N GLU A 22 -19.40 -22.69 -5.81
CA GLU A 22 -18.38 -23.39 -6.59
C GLU A 22 -16.96 -23.10 -6.08
N LEU A 23 -16.67 -21.84 -5.75
CA LEU A 23 -15.38 -21.43 -5.18
C LEU A 23 -15.14 -22.10 -3.82
N GLU A 24 -16.14 -22.12 -2.95
CA GLU A 24 -16.05 -22.79 -1.65
C GLU A 24 -15.76 -24.29 -1.81
N ILE A 25 -16.46 -24.97 -2.72
CA ILE A 25 -16.22 -26.38 -3.03
C ILE A 25 -14.80 -26.59 -3.58
N ALA A 26 -14.34 -25.71 -4.47
CA ALA A 26 -12.99 -25.79 -5.05
C ALA A 26 -11.90 -25.62 -3.97
N LEU A 27 -12.08 -24.65 -3.07
CA LEU A 27 -11.15 -24.41 -1.95
C LEU A 27 -11.12 -25.60 -0.98
N LEU A 28 -12.27 -26.16 -0.61
CA LEU A 28 -12.36 -27.35 0.25
C LEU A 28 -11.68 -28.58 -0.36
N ARG A 29 -11.74 -28.71 -1.69
CA ARG A 29 -11.10 -29.81 -2.43
C ARG A 29 -9.61 -29.57 -2.71
N ASN A 30 -9.05 -28.43 -2.29
CA ASN A 30 -7.69 -28.02 -2.62
C ASN A 30 -7.43 -28.01 -4.14
N ALA A 31 -8.38 -27.46 -4.91
CA ALA A 31 -8.27 -27.26 -6.34
C ALA A 31 -6.99 -26.49 -6.72
N ASP A 32 -6.59 -26.60 -7.99
CA ASP A 32 -5.46 -25.85 -8.49
C ASP A 32 -5.78 -24.35 -8.65
N LEU A 33 -4.74 -23.54 -8.76
CA LEU A 33 -4.90 -22.09 -8.88
C LEU A 33 -5.60 -21.71 -10.20
N ALA A 34 -5.48 -22.52 -11.27
CA ALA A 34 -6.06 -22.21 -12.56
C ALA A 34 -7.60 -22.34 -12.54
N GLU A 35 -8.11 -23.41 -11.92
CA GLU A 35 -9.52 -23.64 -11.68
C GLU A 35 -10.10 -22.52 -10.81
N VAL A 36 -9.45 -22.19 -9.70
CA VAL A 36 -9.89 -21.10 -8.81
C VAL A 36 -9.91 -19.75 -9.52
N LYS A 37 -8.89 -19.42 -10.34
CA LYS A 37 -8.91 -18.21 -11.18
C LYS A 37 -10.09 -18.20 -12.16
N SER A 38 -10.40 -19.35 -12.77
CA SER A 38 -11.50 -19.50 -13.73
C SER A 38 -12.87 -19.33 -13.09
N ILE A 39 -13.04 -19.72 -11.83
CA ILE A 39 -14.29 -19.55 -11.08
C ILE A 39 -14.44 -18.08 -10.65
N CYS A 40 -13.39 -17.50 -10.05
CA CYS A 40 -13.43 -16.13 -9.55
C CYS A 40 -13.63 -15.10 -10.67
N GLN A 41 -12.97 -15.25 -11.82
CA GLN A 41 -13.04 -14.28 -12.95
C GLN A 41 -12.79 -12.82 -12.53
N LEU A 42 -11.92 -12.61 -11.54
CA LEU A 42 -11.60 -11.30 -10.94
C LEU A 42 -12.80 -10.60 -10.27
N ARG A 43 -13.84 -11.34 -9.90
CA ARG A 43 -14.93 -10.86 -9.06
C ARG A 43 -14.46 -10.63 -7.62
N PRO A 44 -15.09 -9.70 -6.87
CA PRO A 44 -14.75 -9.46 -5.47
C PRO A 44 -15.03 -10.72 -4.65
N VAL A 45 -14.03 -11.17 -3.90
CA VAL A 45 -14.12 -12.42 -3.14
C VAL A 45 -14.80 -12.15 -1.79
N PRO A 46 -15.78 -13.00 -1.38
CA PRO A 46 -16.40 -12.91 -0.07
C PRO A 46 -15.37 -13.00 1.06
N SER A 47 -15.56 -12.21 2.12
CA SER A 47 -14.65 -12.18 3.28
C SER A 47 -14.40 -13.55 3.89
N ARG A 48 -15.45 -14.38 3.99
CA ARG A 48 -15.40 -15.76 4.53
C ARG A 48 -14.46 -16.69 3.76
N LEU A 49 -14.34 -16.51 2.44
CA LEU A 49 -13.51 -17.37 1.56
C LEU A 49 -12.09 -16.82 1.39
N ARG A 50 -11.85 -15.57 1.79
CA ARG A 50 -10.59 -14.87 1.56
C ARG A 50 -9.40 -15.57 2.21
N ARG A 51 -9.58 -16.07 3.44
CA ARG A 51 -8.53 -16.80 4.17
C ARG A 51 -8.01 -17.96 3.34
N ASP A 52 -8.89 -18.85 2.90
CA ASP A 52 -8.51 -20.07 2.19
C ASP A 52 -7.98 -19.76 0.79
N LEU A 53 -8.56 -18.76 0.12
CA LEU A 53 -8.06 -18.28 -1.16
C LEU A 53 -6.62 -17.76 -1.04
N TRP A 54 -6.32 -16.90 -0.07
CA TRP A 54 -4.97 -16.35 0.09
C TRP A 54 -3.98 -17.43 0.48
N ARG A 55 -4.36 -18.38 1.35
CA ARG A 55 -3.53 -19.55 1.67
C ARG A 55 -3.20 -20.35 0.41
N LEU A 56 -4.17 -20.57 -0.48
CA LEU A 56 -3.95 -21.25 -1.75
C LEU A 56 -3.02 -20.45 -2.68
N CYS A 57 -3.28 -19.15 -2.85
CA CYS A 57 -2.52 -18.28 -3.74
C CYS A 57 -1.08 -18.04 -3.27
N LEU A 58 -0.85 -18.01 -1.97
CA LEU A 58 0.45 -17.79 -1.32
C LEU A 58 1.13 -19.10 -0.94
N ARG A 59 0.66 -20.27 -1.41
CA ARG A 59 1.31 -21.56 -1.12
C ARG A 59 2.81 -21.47 -1.41
N ILE A 60 3.58 -21.71 -0.37
CA ILE A 60 5.02 -21.47 -0.38
C ILE A 60 5.68 -22.75 -0.84
N GLU A 61 6.53 -22.63 -1.85
CA GLU A 61 7.36 -23.72 -2.30
C GLU A 61 8.25 -24.17 -1.14
N SER A 62 8.38 -25.49 -0.95
CA SER A 62 9.12 -26.17 0.14
C SER A 62 10.61 -25.79 0.28
N THR A 63 11.11 -24.86 -0.53
CA THR A 63 12.48 -24.34 -0.54
C THR A 63 12.64 -23.11 0.35
N SER A 64 11.57 -22.48 0.82
CA SER A 64 11.66 -21.31 1.69
C SER A 64 12.30 -21.67 3.04
N VAL A 65 13.36 -20.95 3.41
CA VAL A 65 13.98 -21.06 4.74
C VAL A 65 12.95 -20.63 5.77
N GLY A 66 12.50 -21.55 6.62
CA GLY A 66 11.57 -21.26 7.72
C GLY A 66 12.22 -20.46 8.85
N MET A 67 11.52 -20.31 9.97
CA MET A 67 12.03 -19.61 11.16
C MET A 67 12.83 -20.53 12.11
N SER A 68 13.07 -21.79 11.75
CA SER A 68 13.64 -22.80 12.64
C SER A 68 15.06 -22.47 13.15
N ASN A 69 15.79 -21.60 12.45
CA ASN A 69 17.14 -21.16 12.82
C ASN A 69 17.16 -19.84 13.61
N PHE A 70 15.99 -19.24 13.90
CA PHE A 70 15.94 -17.97 14.61
C PHE A 70 16.32 -18.13 16.08
N THR A 71 17.27 -17.32 16.54
CA THR A 71 17.84 -17.41 17.90
C THR A 71 17.15 -16.52 18.92
N ASP A 72 16.02 -15.88 18.57
CA ASP A 72 15.31 -14.89 19.41
C ASP A 72 16.22 -13.74 19.90
N ILE A 73 17.22 -13.38 19.09
CA ILE A 73 18.13 -12.26 19.35
C ILE A 73 17.62 -11.03 18.57
N TYR A 74 17.31 -9.98 19.31
CA TYR A 74 16.77 -8.70 18.82
C TYR A 74 17.85 -7.62 18.82
N ASP A 75 18.73 -7.63 17.82
CA ASP A 75 19.96 -6.82 17.78
C ASP A 75 20.04 -5.85 16.59
N LEU A 76 18.90 -5.49 15.99
CA LEU A 76 18.87 -4.52 14.90
C LEU A 76 19.22 -3.10 15.38
N GLN A 77 19.83 -2.31 14.49
CA GLN A 77 20.14 -0.90 14.77
C GLN A 77 18.90 -0.06 15.10
N CYS A 78 17.74 -0.42 14.54
CA CYS A 78 16.46 0.26 14.75
C CYS A 78 15.48 -0.56 15.61
N GLN A 79 15.97 -1.46 16.47
CA GLN A 79 15.12 -2.40 17.21
C GLN A 79 14.08 -1.70 18.11
N GLU A 80 14.45 -0.62 18.81
CA GLU A 80 13.50 0.13 19.66
C GLU A 80 12.35 0.74 18.85
N GLN A 81 12.65 1.25 17.66
CA GLN A 81 11.64 1.81 16.76
C GLN A 81 10.73 0.69 16.21
N LEU A 82 11.32 -0.42 15.80
CA LEU A 82 10.59 -1.61 15.36
C LEU A 82 9.62 -2.08 16.46
N HIS A 83 10.11 -2.25 17.69
CA HIS A 83 9.31 -2.65 18.84
C HIS A 83 8.12 -1.70 19.10
N SER A 84 8.36 -0.39 19.08
CA SER A 84 7.31 0.62 19.26
C SER A 84 6.22 0.55 18.18
N GLU A 85 6.62 0.39 16.92
CA GLU A 85 5.68 0.28 15.79
C GLU A 85 4.93 -1.06 15.80
N CYS A 86 5.59 -2.17 16.16
CA CYS A 86 4.95 -3.47 16.35
C CYS A 86 3.91 -3.43 17.49
N ASN A 87 4.19 -2.75 18.59
CA ASN A 87 3.23 -2.57 19.69
C ASN A 87 1.97 -1.82 19.25
N LYS A 88 2.14 -0.73 18.50
CA LYS A 88 1.01 0.06 17.95
C LYS A 88 0.18 -0.77 16.99
N ALA A 89 0.85 -1.45 16.05
CA ALA A 89 0.18 -2.30 15.06
C ALA A 89 -0.55 -3.47 15.72
N ALA A 90 0.03 -4.11 16.73
CA ALA A 90 -0.62 -5.18 17.49
C ALA A 90 -1.90 -4.70 18.19
N ALA A 91 -1.86 -3.53 18.84
CA ALA A 91 -3.05 -2.95 19.47
C ALA A 91 -4.14 -2.62 18.43
N GLU A 92 -3.75 -2.07 17.29
CA GLU A 92 -4.68 -1.75 16.20
C GLU A 92 -5.32 -3.01 15.59
N VAL A 93 -4.51 -4.05 15.33
CA VAL A 93 -4.99 -5.33 14.82
C VAL A 93 -6.02 -5.93 15.78
N LEU A 94 -5.72 -5.99 17.08
CA LEU A 94 -6.65 -6.54 18.08
C LEU A 94 -7.95 -5.75 18.19
N SER A 95 -7.88 -4.42 18.13
CA SER A 95 -9.07 -3.58 18.08
C SER A 95 -9.96 -3.96 16.89
N ARG A 96 -9.36 -4.16 15.71
CA ARG A 96 -10.09 -4.57 14.50
C ARG A 96 -10.66 -5.98 14.61
N LEU A 97 -9.92 -6.92 15.17
CA LEU A 97 -10.41 -8.29 15.36
C LEU A 97 -11.65 -8.28 16.25
N SER A 98 -11.61 -7.51 17.35
CA SER A 98 -12.76 -7.41 18.26
C SER A 98 -14.03 -6.84 17.60
N GLN A 99 -13.88 -5.96 16.60
CA GLN A 99 -15.00 -5.43 15.83
C GLN A 99 -15.57 -6.47 14.86
N MET A 100 -14.72 -7.25 14.21
CA MET A 100 -15.11 -8.30 13.25
C MET A 100 -15.74 -9.52 13.94
N ASP A 101 -15.15 -9.97 15.05
CA ASP A 101 -15.61 -11.14 15.80
C ASP A 101 -16.95 -10.89 16.52
N SER A 102 -17.38 -9.62 16.66
CA SER A 102 -18.71 -9.27 17.19
C SER A 102 -19.86 -9.67 16.26
N SER A 103 -19.57 -9.96 14.99
CA SER A 103 -20.52 -10.43 13.97
C SER A 103 -20.49 -11.94 13.72
N GLU A 104 -19.42 -12.64 14.11
CA GLU A 104 -19.22 -14.08 13.87
C GLU A 104 -18.97 -14.81 15.20
N THR A 105 -20.05 -15.14 15.91
CA THR A 105 -19.99 -16.12 17.01
C THR A 105 -19.76 -17.50 16.44
N ASP A 106 -18.50 -17.92 16.35
CA ASP A 106 -18.04 -19.28 16.66
C ASP A 106 -16.56 -19.36 16.30
N LEU A 107 -15.70 -19.36 17.32
CA LEU A 107 -14.47 -20.16 17.46
C LEU A 107 -13.71 -19.64 18.70
N VAL A 108 -13.62 -20.50 19.73
CA VAL A 108 -12.90 -20.24 20.99
C VAL A 108 -11.42 -20.53 20.77
N GLU A 109 -10.69 -19.56 20.24
CA GLU A 109 -9.26 -19.42 20.52
C GLU A 109 -9.12 -18.22 21.45
N GLU A 110 -8.36 -18.37 22.56
CA GLU A 110 -8.11 -17.23 23.44
C GLU A 110 -7.49 -16.09 22.62
N PRO A 111 -8.10 -14.90 22.61
CA PRO A 111 -7.60 -13.81 21.79
C PRO A 111 -6.16 -13.49 22.22
N PRO A 112 -5.22 -13.39 21.28
CA PRO A 112 -3.83 -13.17 21.62
C PRO A 112 -3.67 -11.82 22.31
N THR A 113 -2.88 -11.79 23.38
CA THR A 113 -2.55 -10.53 24.06
C THR A 113 -1.75 -9.62 23.12
N ALA A 114 -1.92 -8.31 23.23
CA ALA A 114 -1.17 -7.32 22.44
C ALA A 114 0.35 -7.53 22.51
N PHE A 115 0.85 -7.92 23.69
CA PHE A 115 2.26 -8.27 23.89
C PHE A 115 2.71 -9.47 23.05
N HIS A 116 1.90 -10.55 23.02
CA HIS A 116 2.23 -11.74 22.23
C HIS A 116 2.26 -11.40 20.73
N LEU A 117 1.24 -10.68 20.23
CA LEU A 117 1.18 -10.30 18.82
C LEU A 117 2.32 -9.36 18.42
N SER A 118 2.67 -8.40 19.28
CA SER A 118 3.82 -7.52 19.05
C SER A 118 5.12 -8.31 18.97
N SER A 119 5.34 -9.24 19.90
CA SER A 119 6.51 -10.13 19.90
C SER A 119 6.56 -11.01 18.64
N VAL A 120 5.41 -11.51 18.17
CA VAL A 120 5.34 -12.25 16.90
C VAL A 120 5.77 -11.35 15.73
N PHE A 121 5.20 -10.16 15.57
CA PHE A 121 5.57 -9.24 14.50
C PHE A 121 7.05 -8.84 14.54
N GLU A 122 7.56 -8.54 15.73
CA GLU A 122 8.95 -8.19 15.95
C GLU A 122 9.89 -9.35 15.58
N SER A 123 9.58 -10.58 16.02
CA SER A 123 10.37 -11.76 15.68
C SER A 123 10.43 -12.04 14.18
N VAL A 124 9.30 -11.90 13.49
CA VAL A 124 9.18 -12.10 12.04
C VAL A 124 10.03 -11.08 11.28
N LEU A 125 9.95 -9.80 11.65
CA LEU A 125 10.69 -8.73 10.97
C LEU A 125 12.18 -8.72 11.31
N THR A 126 12.54 -9.02 12.56
CA THR A 126 13.94 -9.16 12.97
C THR A 126 14.61 -10.33 12.25
N HIS A 127 13.98 -11.50 12.23
CA HIS A 127 14.49 -12.65 11.50
C HIS A 127 14.63 -12.32 10.01
N PHE A 128 13.60 -11.75 9.39
CA PHE A 128 13.65 -11.34 7.98
C PHE A 128 14.83 -10.41 7.67
N SER A 129 15.02 -9.37 8.50
CA SER A 129 16.11 -8.41 8.34
C SER A 129 17.48 -9.08 8.44
N GLN A 130 17.66 -10.01 9.37
CA GLN A 130 18.90 -10.77 9.56
C GLN A 130 19.14 -11.74 8.41
N THR A 131 18.15 -12.56 8.02
CA THR A 131 18.27 -13.57 6.97
C THR A 131 18.66 -12.97 5.63
N TYR A 132 18.02 -11.86 5.24
CA TYR A 132 18.25 -11.24 3.93
C TYR A 132 19.24 -10.08 3.97
N SER A 133 19.78 -9.73 5.15
CA SER A 133 20.67 -8.57 5.35
C SER A 133 20.07 -7.25 4.82
N ILE A 134 18.75 -7.09 4.94
CA ILE A 134 18.03 -5.87 4.55
C ILE A 134 17.66 -5.14 5.84
N PRO A 135 18.09 -3.89 6.04
CA PRO A 135 17.77 -3.16 7.26
C PRO A 135 16.28 -2.79 7.30
N PHE A 136 15.69 -2.90 8.48
CA PHE A 136 14.37 -2.31 8.73
C PHE A 136 14.44 -0.79 8.61
N VAL A 137 13.51 -0.20 7.86
CA VAL A 137 13.35 1.25 7.72
C VAL A 137 11.94 1.62 8.15
N PRO A 138 11.77 2.53 9.14
CA PRO A 138 10.45 2.99 9.54
C PRO A 138 9.63 3.52 8.36
N GLY A 139 8.37 3.12 8.27
CA GLY A 139 7.47 3.54 7.18
C GLY A 139 7.67 2.81 5.84
N ASN A 140 8.51 1.76 5.79
CA ASN A 140 8.64 0.91 4.60
C ASN A 140 7.39 0.06 4.28
N GLY A 141 6.39 0.05 5.17
CA GLY A 141 5.13 -0.66 4.99
C GLY A 141 5.13 -2.11 5.44
N TRP A 142 6.25 -2.68 5.90
CA TRP A 142 6.32 -4.10 6.28
C TRP A 142 5.36 -4.45 7.42
N ILE A 143 5.19 -3.54 8.38
CA ILE A 143 4.28 -3.72 9.51
C ILE A 143 2.82 -3.71 9.05
N GLN A 144 2.45 -2.84 8.11
CA GLN A 144 1.10 -2.81 7.53
C GLN A 144 0.82 -4.06 6.69
N LEU A 145 1.83 -4.57 5.96
CA LEU A 145 1.73 -5.85 5.26
C LEU A 145 1.44 -7.00 6.25
N LEU A 146 2.25 -7.12 7.30
CA LEU A 146 2.06 -8.14 8.34
C LEU A 146 0.71 -8.02 9.03
N SER A 147 0.29 -6.81 9.35
CA SER A 147 -1.00 -6.55 10.01
C SER A 147 -2.16 -7.04 9.14
N THR A 148 -2.12 -6.74 7.84
CA THR A 148 -3.15 -7.16 6.87
C THR A 148 -3.16 -8.68 6.70
N LEU A 149 -1.99 -9.30 6.55
CA LEU A 149 -1.84 -10.75 6.46
C LEU A 149 -2.38 -11.44 7.72
N TYR A 150 -2.05 -10.94 8.91
CA TYR A 150 -2.54 -11.48 10.17
C TYR A 150 -4.07 -11.38 10.30
N ILE A 151 -4.64 -10.22 9.94
CA ILE A 151 -6.09 -9.99 10.00
C ILE A 151 -6.84 -10.94 9.06
N VAL A 152 -6.31 -11.25 7.88
CA VAL A 152 -7.04 -12.07 6.89
C VAL A 152 -6.75 -13.56 7.07
N LEU A 153 -5.48 -13.94 7.20
CA LEU A 153 -5.05 -15.33 7.19
C LEU A 153 -5.20 -16.04 8.52
N ARG A 154 -5.20 -15.29 9.64
CA ARG A 154 -5.18 -15.80 11.02
C ARG A 154 -4.18 -16.99 11.13
N PRO A 155 -2.88 -16.71 10.98
CA PRO A 155 -1.86 -17.75 11.01
C PRO A 155 -1.85 -18.45 12.38
N THR A 156 -1.56 -19.76 12.38
CA THR A 156 -1.59 -20.56 13.60
C THR A 156 -0.33 -20.35 14.44
N ASP A 157 0.81 -20.12 13.79
CA ASP A 157 2.08 -19.84 14.45
C ASP A 157 2.84 -18.66 13.81
N ARG A 158 3.96 -18.28 14.45
CA ARG A 158 4.84 -17.22 13.93
C ARG A 158 5.54 -17.60 12.62
N GLU A 159 5.76 -18.90 12.42
CA GLU A 159 6.45 -19.41 11.24
C GLU A 159 5.57 -19.24 10.01
N ASP A 160 4.29 -19.62 10.09
CA ASP A 160 3.26 -19.39 9.07
C ASP A 160 3.20 -17.91 8.67
N LEU A 161 3.18 -16.99 9.65
CA LEU A 161 3.14 -15.56 9.36
C LEU A 161 4.40 -15.10 8.60
N TYR A 162 5.58 -15.53 9.04
CA TYR A 162 6.84 -15.23 8.35
C TYR A 162 6.82 -15.76 6.92
N LEU A 163 6.37 -16.99 6.76
CA LEU A 163 6.20 -17.69 5.51
C LEU A 163 5.28 -16.91 4.55
N TYR A 164 4.09 -16.51 4.97
CA TYR A 164 3.21 -15.67 4.15
C TYR A 164 3.85 -14.33 3.81
N PHE A 165 4.53 -13.70 4.78
CA PHE A 165 5.21 -12.43 4.58
C PHE A 165 6.31 -12.52 3.51
N ILE A 166 7.20 -13.52 3.58
CA ILE A 166 8.26 -13.69 2.58
C ILE A 166 7.69 -14.03 1.21
N SER A 167 6.59 -14.79 1.14
CA SER A 167 5.92 -15.10 -0.12
C SER A 167 5.39 -13.83 -0.78
N VAL A 168 4.78 -12.94 0.00
CA VAL A 168 4.29 -11.66 -0.51
C VAL A 168 5.45 -10.75 -0.91
N TYR A 169 6.45 -10.63 -0.04
CA TYR A 169 7.59 -9.76 -0.25
C TYR A 169 8.37 -10.13 -1.52
N HIS A 170 8.84 -11.38 -1.63
CA HIS A 170 9.68 -11.78 -2.76
C HIS A 170 8.93 -11.88 -4.08
N ARG A 171 7.63 -12.15 -4.05
CA ARG A 171 6.83 -12.31 -5.27
C ARG A 171 6.33 -10.98 -5.82
N PHE A 172 6.01 -10.00 -4.97
CA PHE A 172 5.30 -8.80 -5.38
C PHE A 172 6.05 -7.49 -5.10
N ILE A 173 7.05 -7.49 -4.21
CA ILE A 173 7.80 -6.28 -3.87
C ILE A 173 9.15 -6.31 -4.56
N ALA A 174 9.43 -5.24 -5.32
CA ALA A 174 10.71 -5.06 -5.99
C ALA A 174 11.83 -4.91 -4.94
N SER A 175 12.56 -6.01 -4.71
CA SER A 175 13.54 -6.14 -3.64
C SER A 175 14.94 -5.70 -4.07
N GLY A 176 15.81 -5.42 -3.09
CA GLY A 176 17.21 -5.04 -3.28
C GLY A 176 17.47 -3.54 -3.16
N THR A 177 18.76 -3.15 -3.14
CA THR A 177 19.21 -1.77 -2.86
C THR A 177 18.66 -0.70 -3.81
N LYS A 178 18.25 -1.11 -5.02
CA LYS A 178 17.63 -0.24 -6.03
C LYS A 178 16.28 -0.76 -6.52
N GLY A 179 15.67 -1.72 -5.82
CA GLY A 179 14.40 -2.36 -6.23
C GLY A 179 13.28 -1.33 -6.42
N SER A 180 13.00 -0.55 -5.39
CA SER A 180 11.99 0.52 -5.43
C SER A 180 12.29 1.57 -6.51
N LEU A 181 13.57 1.91 -6.72
CA LEU A 181 13.98 2.86 -7.76
C LEU A 181 13.69 2.30 -9.16
N HIS A 182 14.00 1.03 -9.41
CA HIS A 182 13.69 0.38 -10.68
C HIS A 182 12.18 0.30 -10.92
N ALA A 183 11.39 -0.03 -9.89
CA ALA A 183 9.93 -0.02 -9.98
C ALA A 183 9.39 1.39 -10.32
N CYS A 184 9.90 2.43 -9.67
CA CYS A 184 9.54 3.83 -9.95
C CYS A 184 9.90 4.23 -11.39
N ASN A 185 11.07 3.83 -11.88
CA ASN A 185 11.49 4.12 -13.25
C ASN A 185 10.64 3.38 -14.29
N ALA A 186 10.35 2.09 -14.06
CA ALA A 186 9.46 1.32 -14.91
C ALA A 186 8.05 1.93 -14.94
N PHE A 187 7.54 2.36 -13.78
CA PHE A 187 6.27 3.05 -13.68
C PHE A 187 6.27 4.38 -14.44
N ARG A 188 7.36 5.17 -14.39
CA ARG A 188 7.49 6.40 -15.18
C ARG A 188 7.33 6.14 -16.68
N LEU A 189 7.99 5.09 -17.19
CA LEU A 189 7.91 4.70 -18.60
C LEU A 189 6.50 4.25 -18.99
N LEU A 190 5.83 3.50 -18.10
CA LEU A 190 4.44 3.10 -18.28
C LEU A 190 3.52 4.32 -18.36
N LEU A 191 3.68 5.27 -17.44
CA LEU A 191 2.92 6.52 -17.43
C LEU A 191 3.20 7.34 -18.70
N GLN A 192 4.45 7.44 -19.13
CA GLN A 192 4.83 8.13 -20.37
C GLN A 192 4.18 7.50 -21.61
N TYR A 193 4.05 6.17 -21.64
CA TYR A 193 3.44 5.45 -22.76
C TYR A 193 1.92 5.65 -22.82
N HIS A 194 1.23 5.60 -21.68
CA HIS A 194 -0.22 5.69 -21.61
C HIS A 194 -0.75 7.13 -21.53
N GLU A 195 -0.12 7.99 -20.74
CA GLU A 195 -0.53 9.38 -20.49
C GLU A 195 0.69 10.34 -20.59
N PRO A 196 1.19 10.60 -21.81
CA PRO A 196 2.39 11.42 -22.01
C PRO A 196 2.23 12.85 -21.50
N GLU A 197 1.02 13.42 -21.59
CA GLU A 197 0.72 14.77 -21.11
C GLU A 197 0.88 14.88 -19.58
N LEU A 198 0.34 13.91 -18.83
CA LEU A 198 0.47 13.86 -17.38
C LEU A 198 1.92 13.59 -16.96
N CYS A 199 2.62 12.69 -17.67
CA CYS A 199 4.04 12.44 -17.41
C CYS A 199 4.88 13.71 -17.59
N ASN A 200 4.69 14.44 -18.71
CA ASN A 200 5.41 15.68 -18.99
C ASN A 200 5.10 16.76 -17.96
N PHE A 201 3.84 16.89 -17.54
CA PHE A 201 3.44 17.78 -16.46
C PHE A 201 4.20 17.47 -15.17
N LEU A 202 4.18 16.22 -14.70
CA LEU A 202 4.90 15.82 -13.50
C LEU A 202 6.43 16.03 -13.63
N ASP A 203 7.02 15.68 -14.77
CA ASP A 203 8.44 15.90 -15.04
C ASP A 203 8.81 17.40 -15.01
N SER A 204 7.97 18.26 -15.59
CA SER A 204 8.20 19.72 -15.60
C SER A 204 8.20 20.33 -14.18
N HIS A 205 7.42 19.74 -13.28
CA HIS A 205 7.36 20.08 -11.85
C HIS A 205 8.40 19.34 -11.00
N LYS A 206 9.31 18.58 -11.63
CA LYS A 206 10.32 17.73 -10.96
C LYS A 206 9.70 16.70 -10.01
N LEU A 207 8.45 16.31 -10.26
CA LEU A 207 7.72 15.30 -9.49
C LEU A 207 8.00 13.89 -10.00
N GLY A 208 9.16 13.34 -9.62
CA GLY A 208 9.52 11.96 -9.93
C GLY A 208 8.64 10.94 -9.19
N PRO A 209 8.38 9.74 -9.76
CA PRO A 209 7.57 8.70 -9.12
C PRO A 209 8.08 8.25 -7.74
N GLU A 210 9.36 8.45 -7.44
CA GLU A 210 9.94 8.18 -6.14
C GLU A 210 9.23 8.93 -4.99
N MET A 211 8.67 10.12 -5.27
CA MET A 211 8.03 10.94 -4.24
C MET A 211 6.60 10.53 -3.93
N TYR A 212 5.86 9.99 -4.90
CA TYR A 212 4.44 9.68 -4.73
C TYR A 212 4.12 8.19 -4.81
N ALA A 213 4.82 7.42 -5.66
CA ALA A 213 4.50 6.01 -5.93
C ALA A 213 5.39 5.02 -5.18
N LYS A 214 6.57 5.44 -4.69
CA LYS A 214 7.49 4.55 -3.96
C LYS A 214 6.80 3.82 -2.82
N THR A 215 6.07 4.56 -1.98
CA THR A 215 5.37 3.98 -0.82
C THR A 215 4.21 3.07 -1.23
N TRP A 216 3.60 3.28 -2.41
CA TRP A 216 2.59 2.38 -2.96
C TRP A 216 3.18 1.02 -3.30
N PHE A 217 4.34 1.00 -3.96
CA PHE A 217 4.99 -0.24 -4.36
C PHE A 217 5.65 -0.97 -3.19
N ASP A 218 6.29 -0.25 -2.27
CA ASP A 218 6.96 -0.85 -1.10
C ASP A 218 5.97 -1.49 -0.12
N SER A 219 4.74 -0.96 -0.03
CA SER A 219 3.70 -1.44 0.89
C SER A 219 2.54 -2.18 0.22
N LEU A 220 2.60 -2.41 -1.10
CA LEU A 220 1.45 -2.92 -1.89
C LEU A 220 0.15 -2.17 -1.57
N PHE A 221 0.24 -0.84 -1.48
CA PHE A 221 -0.83 0.10 -1.12
C PHE A 221 -1.38 -0.03 0.30
N ALA A 222 -0.82 -0.88 1.17
CA ALA A 222 -1.30 -1.09 2.53
C ALA A 222 -1.28 0.17 3.41
N ASN A 223 -0.38 1.12 3.12
CA ASN A 223 -0.31 2.38 3.84
C ASN A 223 -1.37 3.42 3.40
N HIS A 224 -2.06 3.20 2.27
CA HIS A 224 -2.89 4.22 1.62
C HIS A 224 -4.34 3.80 1.40
N LEU A 225 -4.59 2.49 1.25
CA LEU A 225 -5.95 1.99 1.08
C LEU A 225 -6.64 1.75 2.42
N SER A 226 -7.97 1.89 2.41
CA SER A 226 -8.79 1.54 3.56
C SER A 226 -8.77 0.04 3.83
N ASN A 227 -9.16 -0.33 5.04
CA ASN A 227 -9.14 -1.72 5.50
C ASN A 227 -10.11 -2.64 4.75
N ASP A 228 -11.11 -2.07 4.07
CA ASP A 228 -12.06 -2.83 3.26
C ASP A 228 -11.60 -2.92 1.79
N ALA A 229 -11.00 -1.85 1.27
CA ALA A 229 -10.52 -1.81 -0.12
C ALA A 229 -9.22 -2.60 -0.31
N LEU A 230 -8.35 -2.62 0.70
CA LEU A 230 -7.05 -3.29 0.62
C LEU A 230 -7.19 -4.81 0.43
N PRO A 231 -7.98 -5.56 1.23
CA PRO A 231 -8.16 -6.99 1.01
C PRO A 231 -8.80 -7.30 -0.34
N ALA A 232 -9.79 -6.52 -0.77
CA ALA A 232 -10.42 -6.69 -2.09
C ALA A 232 -9.42 -6.49 -3.24
N MET A 233 -8.53 -5.51 -3.13
CA MET A 233 -7.45 -5.33 -4.10
C MET A 233 -6.48 -6.52 -4.08
N TRP A 234 -6.11 -6.99 -2.89
CA TRP A 234 -5.16 -8.10 -2.73
C TRP A 234 -5.74 -9.44 -3.18
N ASP A 235 -7.06 -9.64 -3.10
CA ASP A 235 -7.76 -10.79 -3.69
C ASP A 235 -7.39 -10.92 -5.18
N ILE A 236 -7.52 -9.82 -5.93
CA ILE A 236 -7.18 -9.73 -7.35
C ILE A 236 -5.66 -9.86 -7.54
N TYR A 237 -4.86 -9.19 -6.71
CA TYR A 237 -3.39 -9.19 -6.80
C TYR A 237 -2.84 -10.63 -6.69
N PHE A 238 -3.33 -11.40 -5.72
CA PHE A 238 -2.90 -12.77 -5.47
C PHE A 238 -3.47 -13.77 -6.47
N LEU A 239 -4.72 -13.57 -6.91
CA LEU A 239 -5.34 -14.35 -7.99
C LEU A 239 -4.58 -14.17 -9.31
N LEU A 240 -4.24 -12.95 -9.70
CA LEU A 240 -3.44 -12.71 -10.91
C LEU A 240 -2.05 -13.30 -10.73
N GLY A 241 -1.41 -12.98 -9.60
CA GLY A 241 -0.06 -13.43 -9.28
C GLY A 241 1.04 -12.69 -10.03
N GLU A 242 0.71 -11.56 -10.63
CA GLU A 242 1.59 -10.75 -11.45
C GLU A 242 2.17 -9.57 -10.63
N PRO A 243 3.50 -9.49 -10.41
CA PRO A 243 4.11 -8.39 -9.64
C PRO A 243 3.89 -7.00 -10.25
N HIS A 244 3.66 -6.93 -11.56
CA HIS A 244 3.50 -5.66 -12.28
C HIS A 244 2.08 -5.08 -12.13
N PHE A 245 1.12 -5.86 -11.62
CA PHE A 245 -0.27 -5.43 -11.51
C PHE A 245 -0.42 -4.14 -10.67
N GLY A 246 0.37 -4.00 -9.60
CA GLY A 246 0.38 -2.77 -8.79
C GLY A 246 0.73 -1.50 -9.57
N MET A 247 1.57 -1.59 -10.61
CA MET A 247 1.90 -0.45 -11.48
C MET A 247 0.73 -0.05 -12.36
N LEU A 248 -0.09 -1.02 -12.82
CA LEU A 248 -1.31 -0.72 -13.57
C LEU A 248 -2.35 -0.05 -12.68
N VAL A 249 -2.50 -0.50 -11.43
CA VAL A 249 -3.39 0.16 -10.45
C VAL A 249 -2.93 1.58 -10.18
N ALA A 250 -1.65 1.80 -9.91
CA ALA A 250 -1.09 3.15 -9.73
C ALA A 250 -1.31 4.05 -10.96
N LEU A 251 -1.21 3.50 -12.17
CA LEU A 251 -1.45 4.23 -13.40
C LEU A 251 -2.90 4.71 -13.46
N ILE A 252 -3.87 3.81 -13.26
CA ILE A 252 -5.29 4.16 -13.27
C ILE A 252 -5.62 5.18 -12.19
N LEU A 253 -5.06 5.06 -10.98
CA LEU A 253 -5.24 6.05 -9.91
C LEU A 253 -4.75 7.44 -10.34
N LEU A 254 -3.59 7.54 -10.99
CA LEU A 254 -3.07 8.82 -11.50
C LEU A 254 -3.87 9.37 -12.67
N VAL A 255 -4.27 8.52 -13.63
CA VAL A 255 -5.10 8.95 -14.76
C VAL A 255 -6.43 9.51 -14.24
N ASN A 256 -7.05 8.85 -13.27
CA ASN A 256 -8.28 9.33 -12.64
C ASN A 256 -8.08 10.66 -11.87
N ALA A 257 -6.87 10.91 -11.37
CA ALA A 257 -6.53 12.16 -10.68
C ALA A 257 -6.05 13.27 -11.64
N LYS A 258 -5.82 12.98 -12.92
CA LYS A 258 -5.20 13.88 -13.91
C LYS A 258 -5.88 15.24 -13.96
N ASP A 259 -7.19 15.27 -14.18
CA ASP A 259 -7.95 16.51 -14.34
C ASP A 259 -7.86 17.39 -13.09
N ASN A 260 -7.94 16.78 -11.91
CA ASN A 260 -7.82 17.48 -10.64
C ASN A 260 -6.41 18.06 -10.41
N LEU A 261 -5.37 17.32 -10.80
CA LEU A 261 -3.98 17.76 -10.68
C LEU A 261 -3.69 18.94 -11.61
N MET A 262 -4.11 18.84 -12.88
CA MET A 262 -3.89 19.89 -13.88
C MET A 262 -4.75 21.14 -13.64
N GLN A 263 -5.96 20.99 -13.09
CA GLN A 263 -6.78 22.14 -12.68
C GLN A 263 -6.17 22.90 -11.51
N LYS A 264 -5.65 22.19 -10.49
CA LYS A 264 -4.99 22.83 -9.35
C LYS A 264 -3.78 23.67 -9.75
N GLU A 265 -2.98 23.21 -10.72
CA GLU A 265 -1.89 24.03 -11.27
C GLU A 265 -2.41 25.32 -11.90
N LYS A 266 -3.45 25.24 -12.74
CA LYS A 266 -4.02 26.44 -13.39
C LYS A 266 -4.53 27.45 -12.37
N THR A 267 -5.12 26.99 -11.28
CA THR A 267 -5.57 27.86 -10.19
C THR A 267 -4.40 28.53 -9.48
N ILE A 268 -3.35 27.77 -9.12
CA ILE A 268 -2.14 28.29 -8.46
C ILE A 268 -1.42 29.28 -9.38
N GLY A 269 -1.26 28.94 -10.67
CA GLY A 269 -0.66 29.83 -11.66
C GLY A 269 -1.45 31.12 -11.85
N ARG A 270 -2.80 31.04 -11.82
CA ARG A 270 -3.66 32.21 -11.93
C ARG A 270 -3.58 33.11 -10.70
N GLU A 271 -3.62 32.55 -9.50
CA GLU A 271 -3.45 33.30 -8.24
C GLU A 271 -2.10 34.02 -8.21
N VAL A 272 -1.01 33.35 -8.59
CA VAL A 272 0.31 34.00 -8.71
C VAL A 272 0.27 35.13 -9.74
N THR A 273 -0.32 34.93 -10.93
CA THR A 273 -0.40 36.02 -11.92
C THR A 273 -1.32 37.17 -11.48
N GLU A 274 -2.41 36.90 -10.78
CA GLU A 274 -3.33 37.93 -10.25
C GLU A 274 -2.67 38.71 -9.10
N GLU A 275 -1.91 38.07 -8.21
CA GLU A 275 -1.09 38.74 -7.19
C GLU A 275 0.07 39.54 -7.81
N THR A 276 0.70 39.03 -8.87
CA THR A 276 1.80 39.73 -9.55
C THR A 276 1.29 40.92 -10.38
N PHE A 277 0.07 40.85 -10.95
CA PHE A 277 -0.57 41.98 -11.62
C PHE A 277 -1.16 43.00 -10.65
N SER A 278 -1.64 42.58 -9.47
CA SER A 278 -2.19 43.49 -8.46
C SER A 278 -1.13 44.32 -7.73
N LEU A 279 0.14 43.91 -7.78
CA LEU A 279 1.28 44.66 -7.25
C LEU A 279 1.92 45.62 -8.28
N GLY A 280 1.37 45.69 -9.49
CA GLY A 280 1.92 46.51 -10.59
C GLY A 280 1.09 47.73 -11.00
N ASP A 281 -0.04 48.00 -10.33
CA ASP A 281 -1.00 49.07 -10.73
C ASP A 281 -1.20 50.10 -9.60
N SER A 282 -0.10 50.63 -9.08
CA SER A 282 -0.10 51.89 -8.32
C SER A 282 0.82 52.90 -9.02
N ASP A 283 0.23 53.54 -10.04
CA ASP A 283 0.48 54.89 -10.55
C ASP A 283 1.89 55.48 -10.41
N ASP A 284 2.60 55.56 -11.54
CA ASP A 284 3.50 56.68 -11.84
C ASP A 284 2.65 57.94 -12.08
N ASP A 285 2.73 58.94 -11.19
CA ASP A 285 2.64 60.36 -11.52
C ASP A 285 2.95 61.25 -10.30
N GLU A 286 4.20 61.68 -10.14
CA GLU A 286 4.57 63.11 -10.12
C GLU A 286 6.07 63.29 -9.85
N ALA A 287 6.68 64.13 -10.69
CA ALA A 287 8.09 64.52 -10.64
C ALA A 287 8.41 65.44 -9.45
N GLY A 288 9.59 65.28 -8.84
CA GLY A 288 10.16 66.31 -7.97
C GLY A 288 11.27 65.88 -7.03
N ASP A 289 12.50 66.06 -7.49
CA ASP A 289 13.72 66.37 -6.73
C ASP A 289 14.36 65.34 -5.77
N SER A 290 15.58 64.94 -6.17
CA SER A 290 16.81 64.93 -5.36
C SER A 290 16.81 64.22 -4.00
N GLU A 291 17.41 63.03 -3.93
CA GLU A 291 18.70 62.84 -3.24
C GLU A 291 19.21 61.39 -3.35
N SER A 292 20.53 61.28 -3.25
CA SER A 292 21.38 60.14 -3.56
C SER A 292 21.14 58.89 -2.69
N PHE A 293 21.20 57.70 -3.30
CA PHE A 293 21.64 56.52 -2.54
C PHE A 293 22.51 55.57 -3.34
N VAL A 294 23.62 55.24 -2.70
CA VAL A 294 24.80 54.53 -3.20
C VAL A 294 24.58 53.02 -3.13
N LEU A 295 24.92 52.30 -4.20
CA LEU A 295 25.04 50.85 -4.21
C LEU A 295 26.11 50.35 -3.22
N PRO A 296 25.83 49.35 -2.35
CA PRO A 296 26.89 48.55 -1.78
C PRO A 296 27.06 47.23 -2.53
N LYS A 297 28.32 47.00 -2.89
CA LYS A 297 28.89 45.83 -3.54
C LYS A 297 28.74 44.55 -2.71
N SER A 298 28.67 43.43 -3.44
CA SER A 298 28.89 42.05 -3.00
C SER A 298 30.06 41.92 -2.01
N ARG A 299 29.85 41.11 -0.95
CA ARG A 299 30.92 40.65 -0.06
C ARG A 299 31.00 39.13 -0.13
N GLU A 300 32.04 38.66 -0.81
CA GLU A 300 32.59 37.32 -0.66
C GLU A 300 33.53 37.24 0.56
N HIS A 301 33.44 36.09 1.24
CA HIS A 301 34.47 35.38 2.01
C HIS A 301 35.16 36.04 3.21
N ARG A 302 35.10 35.37 4.37
CA ARG A 302 36.32 34.93 5.06
C ARG A 302 36.11 33.81 6.07
N GLN A 303 36.99 32.82 5.94
CA GLN A 303 37.27 31.70 6.84
C GLN A 303 37.69 32.16 8.23
N SER A 304 37.31 31.33 9.20
CA SER A 304 37.72 31.30 10.59
C SER A 304 39.21 30.94 10.76
N ASN A 305 39.94 31.78 11.48
CA ASN A 305 41.09 31.36 12.29
C ASN A 305 40.65 31.43 13.76
N ILE A 306 40.85 30.35 14.50
CA ILE A 306 40.83 30.31 15.96
C ILE A 306 42.22 29.80 16.38
N GLU A 307 42.79 30.52 17.34
CA GLU A 307 44.01 30.20 18.11
C GLU A 307 43.85 28.97 19.00
#